data_AF-A0A5D4SRN4-F1
#
_entry.id   AF-A0A5D4SRN4-F1
#
_cell.length_a   1.000
_cell.length_b   1.000
_cell.length_c   1.000
_cell.angle_alpha   90.00
_cell.angle_beta   90.00
_cell.angle_gamma   90.00
#
_symmetry.space_group_name_H-M   'P 1'
#
loop_
_entity.id
_entity.type
_entity.pdbx_description
1 polymer ?
#
loop_
_entity_poly.entity_id
_entity_poly.type
_entity_poly.pdbx_seq_one_letter_code
_entity_poly.pdbx_strand_id
1 'polypeptide(L)'
;MLTMSAERAAASLREPSLSFVPERYDWASIMGMERLKKVEKIVFTFNYVNPKLLLIALAWQESLGYRPIKGVALSGGLIEPGILPGLPSIRLIDFPEADSRQKELLWDIMTVKHSYDIASDYRALALYPEFLQPVWSGMKEYVSSDEFSLRSRSIKEHARQLVHTNFPYPVIIMPEDLAGMYSHKDAAGIMAVIALFSDFLTDLIIEGECIRRFLYAPLKSG
;
A
#
# COMPACT_ATOMS: atom_id res chain seq x y z
N MET A 1 7.93 -8.90 -10.38
CA MET A 1 8.48 -7.67 -9.77
C MET A 1 9.97 -7.44 -10.00
N LEU A 2 10.79 -8.45 -10.33
CA LEU A 2 12.25 -8.29 -10.51
C LEU A 2 12.67 -7.72 -11.88
N THR A 3 11.86 -6.84 -12.46
CA THR A 3 12.13 -6.25 -13.77
C THR A 3 11.90 -4.75 -13.75
N MET A 4 12.67 -4.03 -14.55
CA MET A 4 12.57 -2.57 -14.62
C MET A 4 11.18 -2.10 -15.10
N SER A 5 10.54 -2.86 -15.99
CA SER A 5 9.16 -2.59 -16.42
C SER A 5 8.15 -2.67 -15.27
N ALA A 6 8.21 -3.73 -14.47
CA ALA A 6 7.30 -3.91 -13.32
C ALA A 6 7.58 -2.88 -12.21
N GLU A 7 8.85 -2.50 -12.01
CA GLU A 7 9.23 -1.44 -11.07
C GLU A 7 8.69 -0.08 -11.50
N ARG A 8 8.78 0.27 -12.78
CA ARG A 8 8.22 1.52 -13.31
C ARG A 8 6.70 1.56 -13.17
N ALA A 9 6.02 0.44 -13.43
CA ALA A 9 4.58 0.32 -13.21
C ALA A 9 4.21 0.52 -11.72
N ALA A 10 4.98 -0.04 -10.79
CA ALA A 10 4.77 0.22 -9.36
C ALA A 10 5.05 1.68 -9.01
N ALA A 11 6.11 2.27 -9.58
CA ALA A 11 6.49 3.65 -9.32
C ALA A 11 5.44 4.66 -9.79
N SER A 12 4.77 4.43 -10.93
CA SER A 12 3.72 5.32 -11.44
C SER A 12 2.46 5.37 -10.57
N LEU A 13 2.32 4.45 -9.60
CA LEU A 13 1.20 4.40 -8.67
C LEU A 13 1.49 5.09 -7.32
N ARG A 14 2.76 5.43 -7.01
CA ARG A 14 3.18 5.86 -5.66
C ARG A 14 2.61 7.20 -5.21
N GLU A 15 2.41 8.12 -6.14
CA GLU A 15 2.02 9.51 -5.86
C GLU A 15 0.78 9.87 -6.68
N PRO A 16 -0.39 9.28 -6.37
CA PRO A 16 -1.61 9.62 -7.06
C PRO A 16 -1.95 11.11 -6.91
N SER A 17 -2.62 11.66 -7.92
CA SER A 17 -3.11 13.03 -7.88
C SER A 17 -4.34 13.13 -6.96
N LEU A 18 -4.15 13.74 -5.80
CA LEU A 18 -5.18 13.96 -4.77
C LEU A 18 -5.43 15.46 -4.57
N SER A 19 -6.68 15.85 -4.29
CA SER A 19 -7.00 17.21 -3.83
C SER A 19 -6.55 17.49 -2.40
N PHE A 20 -6.25 16.43 -1.63
CA PHE A 20 -5.89 16.50 -0.22
C PHE A 20 -4.66 17.37 0.03
N VAL A 21 -4.83 18.42 0.83
CA VAL A 21 -3.76 19.31 1.29
C VAL A 21 -3.72 19.29 2.82
N PRO A 22 -2.69 18.68 3.44
CA PRO A 22 -2.59 18.67 4.89
C PRO A 22 -2.06 19.99 5.43
N GLU A 23 -2.33 20.23 6.71
CA GLU A 23 -1.66 21.26 7.50
C GLU A 23 -0.14 21.00 7.59
N ARG A 24 0.62 22.07 7.85
CA ARG A 24 2.08 21.99 7.98
C ARG A 24 2.50 21.97 9.44
N TYR A 25 3.43 21.07 9.75
CA TYR A 25 3.98 20.86 11.07
C TYR A 25 5.51 20.99 11.02
N ASP A 26 6.08 21.59 12.05
CA ASP A 26 7.53 21.50 12.29
C ASP A 26 7.84 20.20 13.02
N TRP A 27 7.86 19.10 12.27
CA TRP A 27 8.10 17.76 12.83
C TRP A 27 9.47 17.65 13.52
N ALA A 28 10.47 18.39 13.04
CA ALA A 28 11.80 18.39 13.65
C ALA A 28 11.76 18.98 15.06
N SER A 29 10.97 20.04 15.28
CA SER A 29 10.72 20.61 16.60
C SER A 29 9.85 19.68 17.49
N ILE A 30 8.84 19.02 16.92
CA ILE A 30 7.88 18.19 17.67
C ILE A 30 8.51 16.89 18.20
N MET A 31 9.27 16.17 17.37
CA MET A 31 9.79 14.83 17.73
C MET A 31 11.30 14.68 17.65
N GLY A 32 12.01 15.72 17.20
CA GLY A 32 13.44 15.67 16.98
C GLY A 32 13.83 15.02 15.64
N MET A 33 14.96 15.48 15.10
CA MET A 33 15.45 15.08 13.78
C MET A 33 15.73 13.58 13.63
N GLU A 34 16.17 12.90 14.69
CA GLU A 34 16.46 11.46 14.62
C GLU A 34 15.19 10.62 14.42
N ARG A 35 14.12 10.94 15.17
CA ARG A 35 12.83 10.24 15.07
C ARG A 35 12.14 10.57 13.77
N LEU A 36 12.19 11.84 13.33
CA LEU A 36 11.69 12.26 12.03
C LEU A 36 12.30 11.44 10.89
N LYS A 37 13.63 11.31 10.86
CA LYS A 37 14.31 10.48 9.85
C LYS A 37 13.88 9.01 9.86
N LYS A 38 13.52 8.45 11.03
CA LYS A 38 12.97 7.09 11.11
C LYS A 38 11.57 7.03 10.51
N VAL A 39 10.70 7.99 10.84
CA VAL A 39 9.35 8.11 10.27
C VAL A 39 9.41 8.27 8.74
N GLU A 40 10.26 9.16 8.23
CA GLU A 40 10.45 9.38 6.80
C GLU A 40 10.82 8.09 6.07
N LYS A 41 11.73 7.29 6.65
CA LYS A 41 12.12 5.99 6.09
C LYS A 41 11.00 4.96 6.15
N ILE A 42 10.20 4.94 7.22
CA ILE A 42 9.03 4.05 7.34
C ILE A 42 8.02 4.39 6.24
N VAL A 43 7.64 5.67 6.10
CA VAL A 43 6.70 6.13 5.08
C VAL A 43 7.23 5.84 3.67
N PHE A 44 8.50 6.13 3.41
CA PHE A 44 9.12 5.79 2.13
C PHE A 44 9.05 4.30 1.82
N THR A 45 9.31 3.44 2.81
CA THR A 45 9.30 1.98 2.62
C THR A 45 7.93 1.49 2.19
N PHE A 46 6.87 1.91 2.90
CA PHE A 46 5.53 1.47 2.56
C PHE A 46 5.03 2.06 1.24
N ASN A 47 5.27 3.34 0.97
CA ASN A 47 4.94 3.94 -0.33
C ASN A 47 5.69 3.26 -1.49
N TYR A 48 6.90 2.74 -1.23
CA TYR A 48 7.67 1.99 -2.20
C TYR A 48 7.12 0.59 -2.46
N VAL A 49 6.68 -0.11 -1.41
CA VAL A 49 6.29 -1.54 -1.45
C VAL A 49 4.81 -1.76 -1.76
N ASN A 50 3.90 -0.94 -1.24
CA ASN A 50 2.45 -1.15 -1.37
C ASN A 50 1.98 -1.27 -2.84
N PRO A 51 2.44 -0.42 -3.78
CA PRO A 51 2.11 -0.60 -5.20
C PRO A 51 2.61 -1.91 -5.79
N LYS A 52 3.75 -2.42 -5.33
CA LYS A 52 4.27 -3.71 -5.79
C LYS A 52 3.37 -4.86 -5.34
N LEU A 53 2.93 -4.81 -4.08
CA LEU A 53 2.01 -5.78 -3.52
C LEU A 53 0.66 -5.72 -4.25
N LEU A 54 0.16 -4.52 -4.57
CA LEU A 54 -1.07 -4.35 -5.33
C LEU A 54 -0.97 -5.02 -6.71
N LEU A 55 0.11 -4.77 -7.45
CA LEU A 55 0.31 -5.37 -8.77
C LEU A 55 0.42 -6.90 -8.70
N ILE A 56 1.06 -7.45 -7.66
CA ILE A 56 1.11 -8.90 -7.43
C ILE A 56 -0.30 -9.45 -7.15
N ALA A 57 -1.04 -8.83 -6.23
CA ALA A 57 -2.39 -9.25 -5.86
C ALA A 57 -3.34 -9.20 -7.06
N LEU A 58 -3.26 -8.14 -7.89
CA LEU A 58 -4.05 -8.01 -9.11
C LEU A 58 -3.64 -9.03 -10.17
N ALA A 59 -2.36 -9.38 -10.31
CA ALA A 59 -1.93 -10.44 -11.22
C ALA A 59 -2.58 -11.78 -10.87
N TRP A 60 -2.60 -12.13 -9.59
CA TRP A 60 -3.27 -13.34 -9.11
C TRP A 60 -4.79 -13.25 -9.26
N GLN A 61 -5.39 -12.11 -8.90
CA GLN A 61 -6.84 -11.91 -9.03
C GLN A 61 -7.30 -12.03 -10.49
N GLU A 62 -6.58 -11.41 -11.42
CA GLU A 62 -6.88 -11.47 -12.85
C GLU A 62 -6.77 -12.89 -13.39
N SER A 63 -5.66 -13.57 -13.07
CA SER A 63 -5.46 -14.95 -13.50
C SER A 63 -6.54 -15.89 -12.96
N LEU A 64 -6.83 -15.84 -11.65
CA LEU A 64 -7.88 -16.65 -11.03
C LEU A 64 -9.29 -16.28 -11.53
N GLY A 65 -9.45 -15.08 -12.10
CA GLY A 65 -10.67 -14.63 -12.79
C GLY A 65 -10.71 -15.00 -14.28
N TYR A 66 -9.92 -15.98 -14.73
CA TYR A 66 -9.77 -16.42 -16.12
C TYR A 66 -9.27 -15.32 -17.09
N ARG A 67 -8.52 -14.34 -16.58
CA ARG A 67 -7.80 -13.32 -17.37
C ARG A 67 -6.30 -13.44 -17.09
N PRO A 68 -5.64 -14.52 -17.54
CA PRO A 68 -4.22 -14.74 -17.26
C PRO A 68 -3.34 -13.63 -17.80
N ILE A 69 -2.26 -13.32 -17.09
CA ILE A 69 -1.24 -12.39 -17.55
C ILE A 69 -0.37 -13.15 -18.56
N LYS A 70 -0.30 -12.67 -19.81
CA LYS A 70 0.44 -13.34 -20.88
C LYS A 70 1.96 -13.18 -20.76
N GLY A 71 2.40 -12.13 -20.08
CA GLY A 71 3.78 -11.67 -20.15
C GLY A 71 4.00 -10.76 -21.37
N VAL A 72 4.88 -9.77 -21.23
CA VAL A 72 5.38 -8.93 -22.31
C VAL A 72 6.88 -9.11 -22.49
N ALA A 73 7.42 -8.75 -23.65
CA ALA A 73 8.86 -8.79 -23.88
C ALA A 73 9.59 -7.97 -22.81
N LEU A 74 10.70 -8.52 -22.30
CA LEU A 74 11.53 -7.84 -21.30
C LEU A 74 12.02 -6.50 -21.86
N SER A 75 11.68 -5.42 -21.16
CA SER A 75 12.16 -4.08 -21.46
C SER A 75 12.90 -3.49 -20.25
N GLY A 76 14.08 -2.92 -20.50
CA GLY A 76 14.87 -2.22 -19.48
C GLY A 76 15.68 -3.08 -18.51
N GLY A 77 15.62 -4.41 -18.58
CA GLY A 77 16.47 -5.32 -17.79
C GLY A 77 15.85 -5.84 -16.48
N LEU A 78 16.66 -6.61 -15.74
CA LEU A 78 16.30 -7.21 -14.46
C LEU A 78 16.71 -6.30 -13.29
N ILE A 79 16.05 -6.49 -12.15
CA ILE A 79 16.40 -5.88 -10.87
C ILE A 79 17.00 -6.95 -9.98
N GLU A 80 18.13 -6.63 -9.35
CA GLU A 80 18.77 -7.50 -8.39
C GLU A 80 17.81 -7.84 -7.23
N PRO A 81 17.59 -9.12 -6.93
CA PRO A 81 16.82 -9.53 -5.76
C PRO A 81 17.48 -9.02 -4.48
N GLY A 82 16.67 -8.47 -3.57
CA GLY A 82 17.15 -8.04 -2.27
C GLY A 82 16.36 -6.88 -1.69
N ILE A 83 16.78 -6.45 -0.50
CA ILE A 83 16.26 -5.25 0.15
C ILE A 83 17.04 -4.07 -0.41
N LEU A 84 16.32 -3.01 -0.83
CA LEU A 84 16.94 -1.78 -1.28
C LEU A 84 17.89 -1.23 -0.18
N PRO A 85 19.16 -0.95 -0.49
CA PRO A 85 20.10 -0.45 0.50
C PRO A 85 19.59 0.80 1.20
N GLY A 86 19.71 0.83 2.53
CA GLY A 86 19.30 1.98 3.35
C GLY A 86 17.86 1.93 3.89
N LEU A 87 17.04 0.95 3.47
CA LEU A 87 15.75 0.68 4.09
C LEU A 87 15.93 0.17 5.54
N PRO A 88 15.13 0.66 6.50
CA PRO A 88 15.24 0.22 7.88
C PRO A 88 14.59 -1.15 8.09
N SER A 89 15.01 -1.84 9.15
CA SER A 89 14.16 -2.89 9.74
C SER A 89 12.97 -2.21 10.42
N ILE A 90 11.75 -2.49 9.95
CA ILE A 90 10.54 -1.89 10.49
C ILE A 90 9.99 -2.78 11.59
N ARG A 91 9.91 -2.23 12.81
CA ARG A 91 9.18 -2.86 13.92
C ARG A 91 7.70 -2.53 13.77
N LEU A 92 6.85 -3.55 13.81
CA LEU A 92 5.41 -3.41 13.88
C LEU A 92 4.97 -3.57 15.33
N ILE A 93 4.10 -2.69 15.82
CA ILE A 93 3.44 -2.90 17.10
C ILE A 93 2.56 -4.15 17.00
N ASP A 94 2.62 -5.00 18.00
CA ASP A 94 1.59 -6.01 18.21
C ASP A 94 0.41 -5.39 18.98
N PHE A 95 -0.79 -5.45 18.42
CA PHE A 95 -1.94 -4.71 18.95
C PHE A 95 -2.28 -5.09 20.41
N PRO A 96 -2.24 -6.37 20.82
CA PRO A 96 -2.39 -6.75 22.22
C PRO A 96 -1.34 -6.13 23.16
N GLU A 97 -0.10 -5.96 22.68
CA GLU A 97 1.03 -5.41 23.46
C GLU A 97 1.12 -3.87 23.43
N ALA A 98 0.32 -3.21 22.58
CA ALA A 98 0.29 -1.77 22.45
C ALA A 98 -0.15 -1.07 23.76
N ASP A 99 0.39 0.12 24.01
CA ASP A 99 -0.08 0.96 25.11
C ASP A 99 -1.49 1.52 24.84
N SER A 100 -2.15 2.10 25.85
CA SER A 100 -3.52 2.58 25.71
C SER A 100 -3.68 3.63 24.61
N ARG A 101 -2.72 4.55 24.47
CA ARG A 101 -2.77 5.61 23.45
C ARG A 101 -2.64 5.03 22.04
N GLN A 102 -1.75 4.06 21.87
CA GLN A 102 -1.58 3.33 20.61
C GLN A 102 -2.84 2.52 20.26
N LYS A 103 -3.42 1.82 21.24
CA LYS A 103 -4.66 1.04 21.04
C LYS A 103 -5.82 1.92 20.60
N GLU A 104 -6.05 3.03 21.29
CA GLU A 104 -7.12 3.97 20.94
C GLU A 104 -6.96 4.51 19.51
N LEU A 105 -5.75 4.93 19.14
CA LEU A 105 -5.46 5.44 17.81
C LEU A 105 -5.65 4.37 16.73
N LEU A 106 -5.09 3.18 16.93
CA LEU A 106 -5.20 2.09 15.96
C LEU A 106 -6.64 1.55 15.85
N TRP A 107 -7.38 1.54 16.95
CA TRP A 107 -8.79 1.15 16.97
C TRP A 107 -9.66 2.14 16.20
N ASP A 108 -9.42 3.45 16.36
CA ASP A 108 -10.13 4.49 15.61
C ASP A 108 -9.87 4.38 14.10
N ILE A 109 -8.60 4.15 13.71
CA ILE A 109 -8.22 3.89 12.31
C ILE A 109 -8.97 2.68 11.74
N MET A 110 -8.96 1.55 12.46
CA MET A 110 -9.64 0.33 12.04
C MET A 110 -11.15 0.53 11.90
N THR A 111 -11.77 1.23 12.86
CA THR A 111 -13.22 1.48 12.90
C THR A 111 -13.67 2.32 11.71
N VAL A 112 -12.96 3.42 11.44
CA VAL A 112 -13.32 4.37 10.36
C VAL A 112 -13.09 3.76 8.99
N LYS A 113 -12.02 2.98 8.83
CA LYS A 113 -11.72 2.28 7.58
C LYS A 113 -12.58 1.03 7.36
N HIS A 114 -13.42 0.65 8.33
CA HIS A 114 -14.15 -0.62 8.33
C HIS A 114 -13.26 -1.83 8.01
N SER A 115 -12.01 -1.79 8.50
CA SER A 115 -11.00 -2.79 8.16
C SER A 115 -11.06 -3.96 9.13
N TYR A 116 -10.72 -5.15 8.63
CA TYR A 116 -10.68 -6.38 9.44
C TYR A 116 -9.38 -6.50 10.26
N ASP A 117 -8.32 -5.78 9.87
CA ASP A 117 -7.03 -5.73 10.55
C ASP A 117 -6.38 -4.36 10.33
N ILE A 118 -5.38 -4.04 11.15
CA ILE A 118 -4.63 -2.79 11.08
C ILE A 118 -3.43 -2.98 10.16
N ALA A 119 -3.32 -2.14 9.12
CA ALA A 119 -2.21 -2.18 8.20
C ALA A 119 -0.85 -2.06 8.91
N SER A 120 0.16 -2.76 8.38
CA SER A 120 1.55 -2.68 8.83
C SER A 120 2.06 -1.24 8.87
N ASP A 121 1.61 -0.40 7.95
CA ASP A 121 1.87 1.04 7.86
C ASP A 121 1.51 1.75 9.16
N TYR A 122 0.26 1.59 9.61
CA TYR A 122 -0.24 2.19 10.84
C TYR A 122 0.40 1.56 12.08
N ARG A 123 0.61 0.25 12.09
CA ARG A 123 1.29 -0.46 13.19
C ARG A 123 2.74 -0.01 13.38
N ALA A 124 3.43 0.33 12.30
CA ALA A 124 4.79 0.88 12.36
C ALA A 124 4.78 2.33 12.86
N LEU A 125 3.87 3.15 12.33
CA LEU A 125 3.77 4.58 12.67
C LEU A 125 3.22 4.82 14.08
N ALA A 126 2.46 3.87 14.65
CA ALA A 126 1.97 3.96 16.02
C ALA A 126 3.10 3.95 17.07
N LEU A 127 4.34 3.59 16.72
CA LEU A 127 5.53 3.80 17.55
C LEU A 127 5.89 5.29 17.71
N TYR A 128 5.29 6.16 16.90
CA TYR A 128 5.48 7.60 16.88
C TYR A 128 4.11 8.30 16.96
N PRO A 129 3.36 8.14 18.07
CA PRO A 129 1.99 8.63 18.19
C PRO A 129 1.89 10.16 18.05
N GLU A 130 2.94 10.90 18.39
CA GLU A 130 3.00 12.35 18.17
C GLU A 130 3.03 12.76 16.68
N PHE A 131 3.35 11.83 15.77
CA PHE A 131 3.19 12.00 14.32
C PHE A 131 1.90 11.38 13.82
N LEU A 132 1.63 10.11 14.16
CA LEU A 132 0.48 9.41 13.58
C LEU A 132 -0.86 10.04 13.99
N GLN A 133 -0.98 10.55 15.22
CA GLN A 133 -2.22 11.13 15.71
C GLN A 133 -2.66 12.39 14.93
N PRO A 134 -1.84 13.46 14.80
CA PRO A 134 -2.21 14.61 13.98
C PRO A 134 -2.37 14.28 12.50
N VAL A 135 -1.55 13.37 11.96
CA VAL A 135 -1.68 12.91 10.56
C VAL A 135 -3.03 12.22 10.33
N TRP A 136 -3.39 11.27 11.19
CA TRP A 136 -4.66 10.56 11.11
C TRP A 136 -5.84 11.51 11.25
N SER A 137 -5.83 12.38 12.27
CA SER A 137 -6.87 13.38 12.47
C SER A 137 -7.08 14.26 11.22
N GLY A 138 -6.00 14.70 10.57
CA GLY A 138 -6.10 15.56 9.40
C GLY A 138 -6.53 14.85 8.11
N MET A 139 -6.35 13.52 8.00
CA MET A 139 -6.78 12.75 6.81
C MET A 139 -8.10 11.99 7.00
N LYS A 140 -8.60 11.87 8.24
CA LYS A 140 -9.75 11.04 8.61
C LYS A 140 -10.99 11.31 7.77
N GLU A 141 -11.35 12.58 7.60
CA GLU A 141 -12.51 12.98 6.78
C GLU A 141 -12.29 12.69 5.29
N TYR A 142 -11.05 12.87 4.81
CA TYR A 142 -10.71 12.60 3.41
C TYR A 142 -10.83 11.11 3.08
N VAL A 143 -10.39 10.21 3.96
CA VAL A 143 -10.49 8.75 3.77
C VAL A 143 -11.94 8.29 3.62
N SER A 144 -12.88 8.97 4.28
CA SER A 144 -14.31 8.68 4.19
C SER A 144 -15.03 9.41 3.04
N SER A 145 -14.31 10.14 2.18
CA SER A 145 -14.90 10.97 1.13
C SER A 145 -15.20 10.20 -0.16
N ASP A 146 -16.11 10.77 -0.97
CA ASP A 146 -16.39 10.27 -2.32
C ASP A 146 -15.18 10.38 -3.23
N GLU A 147 -14.36 11.42 -3.08
CA GLU A 147 -13.13 11.56 -3.85
C GLU A 147 -12.18 10.40 -3.60
N PHE A 148 -11.95 10.05 -2.33
CA PHE A 148 -11.10 8.90 -1.97
C PHE A 148 -11.61 7.62 -2.63
N SER A 149 -12.91 7.36 -2.54
CA SER A 149 -13.55 6.19 -3.15
C SER A 149 -13.41 6.15 -4.67
N LEU A 150 -13.53 7.30 -5.35
CA LEU A 150 -13.33 7.42 -6.79
C LEU A 150 -11.86 7.23 -7.19
N ARG A 151 -10.93 7.78 -6.40
CA ARG A 151 -9.49 7.62 -6.61
C ARG A 151 -9.06 6.18 -6.42
N SER A 152 -9.57 5.50 -5.39
CA SER A 152 -9.29 4.09 -5.15
C SER A 152 -9.70 3.24 -6.37
N ARG A 153 -10.94 3.39 -6.85
CA ARG A 153 -11.39 2.72 -8.09
C ARG A 153 -10.51 3.02 -9.30
N SER A 154 -10.13 4.29 -9.49
CA SER A 154 -9.28 4.71 -10.62
C SER A 154 -7.87 4.11 -10.55
N ILE A 155 -7.25 4.09 -9.37
CA ILE A 155 -5.92 3.51 -9.16
C ILE A 155 -5.97 2.00 -9.36
N LYS A 156 -6.98 1.31 -8.81
CA LYS A 156 -7.14 -0.14 -8.99
C LYS A 156 -7.27 -0.52 -10.46
N GLU A 157 -8.06 0.23 -11.22
CA GLU A 157 -8.24 -0.03 -12.65
C GLU A 157 -6.96 0.27 -13.46
N HIS A 158 -6.28 1.37 -13.16
CA HIS A 158 -4.99 1.67 -13.78
C HIS A 158 -3.94 0.60 -13.45
N ALA A 159 -3.87 0.18 -12.20
CA ALA A 159 -2.98 -0.90 -11.77
C ALA A 159 -3.30 -2.22 -12.48
N ARG A 160 -4.59 -2.56 -12.67
CA ARG A 160 -5.02 -3.74 -13.43
C ARG A 160 -4.50 -3.71 -14.86
N GLN A 161 -4.61 -2.57 -15.54
CA GLN A 161 -4.09 -2.38 -16.90
C GLN A 161 -2.56 -2.56 -16.93
N LEU A 162 -1.85 -1.95 -15.98
CA LEU A 162 -0.40 -2.07 -15.86
C LEU A 162 0.05 -3.52 -15.71
N VAL A 163 -0.67 -4.37 -14.97
CA VAL A 163 -0.29 -5.78 -14.86
C VAL A 163 -0.30 -6.47 -16.23
N HIS A 164 -1.32 -6.22 -17.04
CA HIS A 164 -1.44 -6.82 -18.38
C HIS A 164 -0.42 -6.26 -19.38
N THR A 165 0.02 -5.00 -19.23
CA THR A 165 0.91 -4.34 -20.20
C THR A 165 2.38 -4.34 -19.80
N ASN A 166 2.72 -4.51 -18.52
CA ASN A 166 4.08 -4.32 -18.03
C ASN A 166 4.71 -5.55 -17.37
N PHE A 167 3.92 -6.56 -16.99
CA PHE A 167 4.50 -7.78 -16.41
C PHE A 167 5.16 -8.62 -17.50
N PRO A 168 6.44 -8.95 -17.37
CA PRO A 168 7.15 -9.63 -18.45
C PRO A 168 6.95 -11.14 -18.46
N TYR A 169 6.62 -11.71 -17.32
CA TYR A 169 6.41 -13.15 -17.19
C TYR A 169 4.93 -13.48 -17.09
N PRO A 170 4.52 -14.62 -17.67
CA PRO A 170 3.14 -15.06 -17.55
C PRO A 170 2.79 -15.37 -16.10
N VAL A 171 1.56 -15.04 -15.72
CA VAL A 171 0.94 -15.44 -14.45
C VAL A 171 -0.32 -16.21 -14.81
N ILE A 172 -0.25 -17.53 -14.65
CA ILE A 172 -1.29 -18.48 -15.04
C ILE A 172 -1.53 -19.40 -13.85
N ILE A 173 -2.46 -18.99 -13.01
CA ILE A 173 -3.05 -19.72 -11.89
C ILE A 173 -4.56 -19.67 -12.10
N MET A 174 -5.18 -20.81 -12.34
CA MET A 174 -6.61 -20.95 -12.57
C MET A 174 -7.31 -21.47 -11.30
N PRO A 175 -8.63 -21.26 -11.13
CA PRO A 175 -9.38 -21.81 -9.99
C PRO A 175 -9.24 -23.33 -9.83
N GLU A 176 -9.06 -24.06 -10.93
CA GLU A 176 -8.84 -25.51 -10.95
C GLU A 176 -7.53 -25.90 -10.29
N ASP A 177 -6.47 -25.08 -10.40
CA ASP A 177 -5.20 -25.32 -9.72
C ASP A 177 -5.40 -25.28 -8.20
N LEU A 178 -6.20 -24.31 -7.71
CA LEU A 178 -6.54 -24.23 -6.29
C LEU A 178 -7.43 -25.40 -5.85
N ALA A 179 -8.42 -25.78 -6.66
CA ALA A 179 -9.32 -26.90 -6.35
C ALA A 179 -8.60 -28.26 -6.33
N GLY A 180 -7.47 -28.39 -7.04
CA GLY A 180 -6.61 -29.57 -6.97
C GLY A 180 -5.78 -29.67 -5.68
N MET A 181 -5.57 -28.55 -4.97
CA MET A 181 -4.73 -28.46 -3.76
C MET A 181 -5.52 -28.25 -2.47
N TYR A 182 -6.70 -27.62 -2.56
CA TYR A 182 -7.49 -27.16 -1.43
C TYR A 182 -8.96 -27.58 -1.56
N SER A 183 -9.67 -27.60 -0.43
CA SER A 183 -11.12 -27.78 -0.46
C SER A 183 -11.79 -26.63 -1.24
N HIS A 184 -12.99 -26.86 -1.79
CA HIS A 184 -13.74 -25.79 -2.48
C HIS A 184 -13.96 -24.55 -1.61
N LYS A 185 -14.17 -24.75 -0.30
CA LYS A 185 -14.33 -23.67 0.67
C LYS A 185 -13.03 -22.86 0.81
N ASP A 186 -11.90 -23.53 0.94
CA ASP A 186 -10.60 -22.87 1.12
C ASP A 186 -10.15 -22.18 -0.17
N ALA A 187 -10.36 -22.80 -1.34
CA ALA A 187 -10.07 -22.19 -2.63
C ALA A 187 -10.88 -20.88 -2.83
N ALA A 188 -12.19 -20.91 -2.55
CA ALA A 188 -13.02 -19.71 -2.57
C ALA A 188 -12.57 -18.66 -1.54
N GLY A 189 -12.15 -19.11 -0.35
CA GLY A 189 -11.58 -18.25 0.70
C GLY A 189 -10.30 -17.53 0.24
N ILE A 190 -9.36 -18.25 -0.39
CA ILE A 190 -8.13 -17.67 -0.94
C ILE A 190 -8.45 -16.62 -1.99
N MET A 191 -9.38 -16.90 -2.92
CA MET A 191 -9.80 -15.94 -3.94
C MET A 191 -10.43 -14.69 -3.32
N ALA A 192 -11.27 -14.85 -2.29
CA ALA A 192 -11.88 -13.74 -1.56
C ALA A 192 -10.84 -12.90 -0.82
N VAL A 193 -9.85 -13.53 -0.18
CA VAL A 193 -8.74 -12.84 0.49
C VAL A 193 -7.91 -12.05 -0.52
N ILE A 194 -7.56 -12.62 -1.68
CA ILE A 194 -6.83 -11.90 -2.73
C ILE A 194 -7.62 -10.66 -3.20
N ALA A 195 -8.93 -10.80 -3.43
CA ALA A 195 -9.78 -9.69 -3.80
C ALA A 195 -9.80 -8.60 -2.72
N LEU A 196 -10.00 -8.97 -1.45
CA LEU A 196 -9.97 -8.06 -0.31
C LEU A 196 -8.64 -7.31 -0.19
N PHE A 197 -7.52 -8.02 -0.32
CA PHE A 197 -6.19 -7.42 -0.29
C PHE A 197 -5.95 -6.45 -1.44
N SER A 198 -6.50 -6.72 -2.63
CA SER A 198 -6.37 -5.78 -3.76
C SER A 198 -7.08 -4.44 -3.50
N ASP A 199 -8.24 -4.45 -2.83
CA ASP A 199 -8.93 -3.22 -2.42
C ASP A 199 -8.15 -2.52 -1.31
N PHE A 200 -7.80 -3.28 -0.26
CA PHE A 200 -7.04 -2.78 0.88
C PHE A 200 -5.71 -2.11 0.48
N LEU A 201 -4.92 -2.73 -0.40
CA LEU A 201 -3.65 -2.18 -0.86
C LEU A 201 -3.83 -0.93 -1.73
N THR A 202 -4.93 -0.84 -2.47
CA THR A 202 -5.24 0.36 -3.26
C THR A 202 -5.47 1.56 -2.35
N ASP A 203 -6.26 1.37 -1.29
CA ASP A 203 -6.53 2.40 -0.30
C ASP A 203 -5.23 2.82 0.42
N LEU A 204 -4.37 1.85 0.79
CA LEU A 204 -3.08 2.13 1.41
C LEU A 204 -2.13 2.96 0.55
N ILE A 205 -2.23 2.89 -0.78
CA ILE A 205 -1.42 3.74 -1.67
C ILE A 205 -1.87 5.20 -1.57
N ILE A 206 -3.18 5.45 -1.53
CA ILE A 206 -3.72 6.81 -1.37
C ILE A 206 -3.36 7.35 0.00
N GLU A 207 -3.51 6.52 1.04
CA GLU A 207 -3.20 6.89 2.42
C GLU A 207 -1.70 7.16 2.60
N GLY A 208 -0.85 6.33 2.01
CA GLY A 208 0.60 6.54 1.97
C GLY A 208 0.98 7.88 1.34
N GLU A 209 0.29 8.31 0.29
CA GLU A 209 0.46 9.64 -0.30
C GLU A 209 -0.05 10.75 0.61
N CYS A 210 -1.22 10.60 1.25
CA CYS A 210 -1.71 11.54 2.25
C CYS A 210 -0.68 11.73 3.38
N ILE A 211 -0.16 10.63 3.95
CA ILE A 211 0.86 10.63 5.00
C ILE A 211 2.15 11.29 4.50
N ARG A 212 2.60 10.99 3.28
CA ARG A 212 3.79 11.62 2.67
C ARG A 212 3.61 13.13 2.54
N ARG A 213 2.42 13.62 2.21
CA ARG A 213 2.14 15.07 2.09
C ARG A 213 2.25 15.83 3.41
N PHE A 214 2.11 15.16 4.57
CA PHE A 214 2.40 15.78 5.86
C PHE A 214 3.91 15.97 6.09
N LEU A 215 4.75 15.11 5.53
CA LEU A 215 6.21 15.19 5.62
C LEU A 215 6.80 16.15 4.58
N TYR A 216 6.27 16.12 3.36
CA TYR A 216 6.82 16.85 2.22
C TYR A 216 5.74 17.66 1.51
N ALA A 217 6.11 18.80 0.95
CA ALA A 217 5.22 19.49 0.02
C ALA A 217 4.94 18.59 -1.20
N PRO A 218 3.75 18.68 -1.84
CA PRO A 218 3.54 18.03 -3.11
C PRO A 218 4.65 18.46 -4.07
N LEU A 219 5.24 17.49 -4.78
CA LEU A 219 6.15 17.82 -5.87
C LEU A 219 5.36 18.70 -6.84
N LYS A 220 5.88 19.88 -7.19
CA LYS A 220 5.27 20.72 -8.22
C LYS A 220 5.13 19.84 -9.46
N SER A 221 3.89 19.61 -9.90
CA SER A 221 3.60 19.01 -11.19
C SER A 221 4.22 19.92 -12.25
N GLY A 222 5.33 19.47 -12.83
CA GLY A 222 5.95 20.06 -14.01
C GLY A 222 5.30 19.57 -15.28
#